data_AF-A0A2V8D9U9-F1
#
_entry.id   AF-A0A2V8D9U9-F1
#
_cell.length_a   1.000
_cell.length_b   1.000
_cell.length_c   1.000
_cell.angle_alpha   90.00
_cell.angle_beta   90.00
_cell.angle_gamma   90.00
#
_symmetry.space_group_name_H-M   'P 1'
#
loop_
_entity.id
_entity.type
_entity.pdbx_description
1 polymer ?
#
loop_
_entity_poly.entity_id
_entity_poly.type
_entity_poly.pdbx_seq_one_letter_code
_entity_poly.pdbx_strand_id
1 'polypeptide(L)'
;MKGTDGRLFPLGLIRLLRRKSIIDQARLLLLGVLAGYRGRGLYPLLLVELHRQVAGSRYRRAEFSWVLEDNRDINQPAERAGARRYKTYRVYEKAL
;
A
#
# COMPACT_ATOMS: atom_id res chain seq x y z
N MET A 1 -5.68 13.03 -19.31
CA MET A 1 -5.07 13.81 -18.21
C MET A 1 -5.62 15.23 -18.26
N LYS A 2 -6.39 15.69 -17.28
CA LYS A 2 -6.94 17.07 -17.28
C LYS A 2 -5.79 18.08 -17.25
N GLY A 3 -5.69 18.98 -18.24
CA GLY A 3 -4.71 20.07 -18.28
C GLY A 3 -3.41 19.81 -19.04
N THR A 4 -3.30 18.68 -19.76
CA THR A 4 -2.24 18.44 -20.75
C THR A 4 -2.77 18.43 -22.19
N ASP A 5 -4.09 18.40 -22.41
CA ASP A 5 -4.75 18.50 -23.72
C ASP A 5 -4.08 17.72 -24.87
N GLY A 6 -3.49 16.56 -24.56
CA GLY A 6 -2.76 15.71 -25.51
C GLY A 6 -1.35 16.19 -25.88
N ARG A 7 -0.86 17.32 -25.36
CA ARG A 7 0.45 17.89 -25.68
C ARG A 7 1.39 17.85 -24.46
N LEU A 8 2.55 17.22 -24.63
CA LEU A 8 3.57 17.15 -23.59
C LEU A 8 4.48 18.39 -23.56
N PHE A 9 4.84 18.96 -24.71
CA PHE A 9 5.78 20.08 -24.76
C PHE A 9 5.09 21.42 -25.02
N PRO A 10 5.62 22.53 -24.46
CA PRO A 10 6.69 22.61 -23.45
C PRO A 10 6.18 22.55 -21.99
N LEU A 11 4.95 23.01 -21.73
CA LEU A 11 4.40 23.16 -20.37
C LEU A 11 3.77 21.87 -19.81
N GLY A 12 3.38 20.94 -20.67
CA GLY A 12 2.74 19.68 -20.29
C GLY A 12 3.65 18.79 -19.43
N LEU A 13 4.95 18.73 -19.76
CA LEU A 13 5.96 17.96 -19.06
C LEU A 13 6.18 18.52 -17.65
N ILE A 14 6.31 19.84 -17.51
CA ILE A 14 6.44 20.50 -16.21
C ILE A 14 5.21 20.22 -15.34
N ARG A 15 4.00 20.35 -15.92
CA ARG A 15 2.74 20.02 -15.21
C ARG A 15 2.71 18.55 -14.78
N LEU A 16 3.13 17.63 -15.63
CA LEU A 16 3.16 16.20 -15.34
C LEU A 16 4.12 15.88 -14.19
N LEU A 17 5.35 16.41 -14.24
CA LEU A 17 6.36 16.19 -13.20
C LEU A 17 5.91 16.75 -11.85
N ARG A 18 5.25 17.92 -11.84
CA ARG A 18 4.66 18.50 -10.63
C ARG A 18 3.47 17.72 -10.07
N ARG A 19 2.83 16.84 -10.86
CA ARG A 19 1.74 15.98 -10.38
C ARG A 19 2.21 14.75 -9.61
N LYS A 20 3.51 14.39 -9.67
CA LYS A 20 4.06 13.26 -8.89
C LYS A 20 3.87 13.46 -7.38
N SER A 21 3.80 14.70 -6.90
CA SER A 21 3.55 15.06 -5.49
C SER A 21 2.10 14.93 -5.04
N ILE A 22 1.15 14.69 -5.97
CA ILE A 22 -0.27 14.49 -5.65
C ILE A 22 -0.52 13.12 -5.02
N ILE A 23 0.35 12.14 -5.30
CA ILE A 23 0.20 10.79 -4.75
C ILE A 23 0.61 10.81 -3.28
N ASP A 24 -0.40 10.75 -2.41
CA ASP A 24 -0.29 10.75 -0.94
C ASP A 24 -0.50 9.37 -0.31
N GLN A 25 -0.72 8.34 -1.14
CA GLN A 25 -0.97 6.97 -0.69
C GLN A 25 0.18 6.05 -1.09
N ALA A 26 0.71 5.31 -0.12
CA ALA A 26 1.67 4.24 -0.35
C ALA A 26 0.95 2.87 -0.41
N ARG A 27 1.51 1.93 -1.16
CA ARG A 27 1.07 0.53 -1.17
C ARG A 27 2.16 -0.35 -0.58
N LEU A 28 1.84 -1.07 0.48
CA LEU A 28 2.68 -2.13 1.03
C LEU A 28 2.56 -3.34 0.10
N LEU A 29 3.59 -3.56 -0.71
CA LEU A 29 3.60 -4.64 -1.71
C LEU A 29 3.79 -6.01 -1.07
N LEU A 30 4.71 -6.11 -0.12
CA LEU A 30 5.08 -7.35 0.56
C LEU A 30 5.38 -7.06 2.03
N LEU A 31 4.89 -7.95 2.89
CA LEU A 31 5.23 -7.99 4.31
C LEU A 31 5.35 -9.46 4.70
N GLY A 32 6.53 -9.85 5.20
CA GLY A 32 6.84 -11.24 5.44
C GLY A 32 7.80 -11.42 6.59
N VAL A 33 7.61 -12.51 7.32
CA VAL A 33 8.52 -12.99 8.35
C VAL A 33 8.88 -14.42 8.01
N LEU A 34 10.17 -14.75 8.11
CA LEU A 34 10.69 -16.11 7.95
C LEU A 34 9.93 -17.08 8.87
N ALA A 35 9.63 -18.28 8.37
CA ALA A 35 8.77 -19.24 9.06
C ALA A 35 9.19 -19.52 10.52
N GLY A 36 10.49 -19.72 10.78
CA GLY A 36 11.03 -19.97 12.12
C GLY A 36 10.93 -18.79 13.12
N TYR A 37 10.55 -17.60 12.63
CA TYR A 37 10.41 -16.39 13.43
C TYR A 37 8.97 -15.89 13.51
N ARG A 38 8.00 -16.60 12.91
CA ARG A 38 6.57 -16.30 13.05
C ARG A 38 6.12 -16.52 14.51
N GLY A 39 5.02 -15.87 14.90
CA GLY A 39 4.49 -15.93 16.27
C GLY A 39 5.27 -15.09 17.31
N ARG A 40 6.39 -14.45 16.94
CA ARG A 40 7.21 -13.63 17.85
C ARG A 40 6.84 -12.15 17.88
N GLY A 41 5.67 -11.77 17.36
CA GLY A 41 5.23 -10.37 17.32
C GLY A 41 5.98 -9.46 16.33
N LEU A 42 6.72 -10.04 15.37
CA LEU A 42 7.51 -9.26 14.40
C LEU A 42 6.65 -8.47 13.39
N TYR A 43 5.46 -8.96 13.04
CA TYR A 43 4.58 -8.27 12.09
C TYR A 43 4.15 -6.86 12.58
N PRO A 44 3.62 -6.69 13.81
CA PRO A 44 3.39 -5.36 14.38
C PRO A 44 4.63 -4.47 14.40
N LEU A 45 5.81 -5.01 14.74
CA LEU A 45 7.06 -4.24 14.80
C LEU A 45 7.44 -3.70 13.42
N LEU A 46 7.34 -4.53 12.38
CA LEU A 46 7.59 -4.12 10.99
C LEU A 46 6.60 -3.02 10.54
N LEU A 47 5.34 -3.07 10.97
CA LEU A 47 4.35 -2.03 10.66
C LEU A 47 4.66 -0.70 11.37
N VAL A 48 5.10 -0.76 12.63
CA VAL A 48 5.52 0.44 13.38
C VAL A 48 6.77 1.06 12.75
N GLU A 49 7.75 0.22 12.37
CA GLU A 49 8.97 0.69 11.70
C GLU A 49 8.65 1.30 10.33
N LEU A 50 7.79 0.66 9.54
CA LEU A 50 7.29 1.22 8.29
C LEU A 50 6.64 2.59 8.51
N HIS A 51 5.78 2.70 9.52
CA HIS A 51 5.14 3.97 9.88
C HIS A 51 6.18 5.05 10.24
N ARG A 52 7.21 4.71 11.02
CA ARG A 52 8.31 5.61 11.36
C ARG A 52 9.08 6.08 10.13
N GLN A 53 9.40 5.18 9.20
CA GLN A 53 10.15 5.54 7.99
C GLN A 53 9.36 6.44 7.04
N VAL A 54 8.04 6.33 7.02
CA VAL A 54 7.18 7.22 6.21
C VAL A 54 6.69 8.44 6.98
N ALA A 55 6.92 8.51 8.30
CA ALA A 55 6.57 9.67 9.11
C ALA A 55 7.31 10.92 8.61
N GLY A 56 6.59 12.02 8.44
CA GLY A 56 7.14 13.25 7.85
C GLY A 56 7.29 13.23 6.32
N SER A 57 7.03 12.10 5.66
CA SER A 57 6.91 12.06 4.21
C SER A 57 5.57 12.65 3.73
N ARG A 58 5.41 12.80 2.41
CA ARG A 58 4.13 13.20 1.80
C ARG A 58 3.04 12.12 1.89
N TYR A 59 3.39 10.88 2.24
CA TYR A 59 2.45 9.77 2.27
C TYR A 59 1.63 9.83 3.55
N ARG A 60 0.33 10.06 3.41
CA ARG A 60 -0.64 10.19 4.50
C ARG A 60 -1.39 8.90 4.80
N ARG A 61 -1.42 7.97 3.84
CA ARG A 61 -2.18 6.73 3.92
C ARG A 61 -1.35 5.58 3.34
N ALA A 62 -1.58 4.38 3.86
CA ALA A 62 -1.01 3.15 3.34
C ALA A 62 -2.12 2.13 3.07
N GLU A 63 -1.98 1.34 2.01
CA GLU A 63 -2.82 0.16 1.74
C GLU A 63 -2.00 -1.13 1.72
N PHE A 64 -2.62 -2.25 2.07
CA PHE A 64 -1.98 -3.57 2.22
C PHE A 64 -2.00 -4.42 0.95
N SER A 65 -2.18 -3.82 -0.23
CA SER A 65 -2.33 -4.56 -1.50
C SER A 65 -3.41 -5.66 -1.36
N TRP A 66 -3.14 -6.86 -1.87
CA TRP A 66 -3.99 -8.04 -1.69
C TRP A 66 -3.44 -8.91 -0.55
N VAL A 67 -4.28 -9.13 0.45
CA VAL A 67 -4.02 -10.06 1.55
C VAL A 67 -5.12 -11.11 1.52
N LEU A 68 -4.75 -12.38 1.68
CA LEU A 68 -5.72 -13.47 1.79
C LEU A 68 -6.59 -13.25 3.03
N GLU A 69 -7.88 -13.55 2.90
CA GLU A 69 -8.88 -13.29 3.96
C GLU A 69 -8.58 -14.08 5.25
N ASP A 70 -7.98 -15.26 5.12
CA ASP A 70 -7.60 -16.17 6.20
C ASP A 70 -6.19 -15.91 6.77
N ASN A 71 -5.43 -14.97 6.21
CA ASN A 71 -4.10 -14.62 6.71
C ASN A 71 -4.18 -13.75 7.98
N ARG A 72 -4.47 -14.40 9.10
CA ARG A 72 -4.62 -13.76 10.42
C ARG A 72 -3.34 -13.07 10.88
N ASP A 73 -2.17 -13.59 10.51
CA ASP A 73 -0.86 -13.05 10.86
C ASP A 73 -0.66 -11.61 10.35
N ILE A 74 -1.28 -11.26 9.22
CA ILE A 74 -1.25 -9.90 8.65
C ILE A 74 -2.52 -9.13 8.99
N ASN A 75 -3.69 -9.74 8.83
CA ASN A 75 -4.98 -9.05 8.97
C ASN A 75 -5.17 -8.50 10.39
N GLN A 76 -4.86 -9.28 11.42
CA GLN A 76 -5.07 -8.84 12.80
C GLN A 76 -4.14 -7.68 13.22
N PRO A 77 -2.82 -7.72 12.96
CA PRO A 77 -1.96 -6.56 13.20
C PRO A 77 -2.35 -5.33 12.40
N ALA A 78 -2.76 -5.49 11.14
CA ALA A 78 -3.21 -4.38 10.30
C ALA A 78 -4.45 -3.69 10.86
N GLU A 79 -5.47 -4.46 11.25
CA GLU A 79 -6.70 -3.94 11.87
C GLU A 79 -6.40 -3.26 13.22
N ARG A 80 -5.54 -3.86 14.05
CA ARG A 80 -5.08 -3.25 15.32
C ARG A 80 -4.29 -1.96 15.11
N ALA A 81 -3.56 -1.83 13.99
CA ALA A 81 -2.87 -0.61 13.59
C ALA A 81 -3.82 0.45 12.97
N GLY A 82 -5.14 0.20 12.95
CA GLY A 82 -6.16 1.13 12.47
C GLY A 82 -6.50 0.98 10.98
N ALA A 83 -5.98 -0.04 10.29
CA ALA A 83 -6.35 -0.31 8.92
C ALA A 83 -7.83 -0.75 8.84
N ARG A 84 -8.49 -0.38 7.73
CA ARG A 84 -9.86 -0.77 7.45
C ARG A 84 -9.92 -1.57 6.16
N ARG A 85 -10.67 -2.67 6.16
CA ARG A 85 -10.95 -3.44 4.95
C ARG A 85 -11.87 -2.62 4.04
N TYR A 86 -11.32 -2.11 2.94
CA TYR A 86 -12.06 -1.23 2.03
C TYR A 86 -12.67 -1.98 0.83
N LYS A 87 -12.12 -3.14 0.46
CA LYS A 87 -12.57 -3.94 -0.66
C LYS A 87 -12.22 -5.41 -0.45
N THR A 88 -13.11 -6.29 -0.90
CA THR A 88 -12.91 -7.74 -0.92
C THR A 88 -12.95 -8.20 -2.37
N TYR A 89 -11.91 -8.90 -2.81
CA TYR A 89 -11.86 -9.53 -4.12
C TYR A 89 -12.09 -11.03 -3.97
N ARG A 90 -12.72 -11.66 -4.97
CA ARG A 90 -12.90 -13.11 -5.07
C ARG A 90 -12.27 -13.57 -6.37
N VAL A 91 -11.41 -14.58 -6.28
CA VAL A 91 -10.76 -15.19 -7.44
C VAL A 91 -11.58 -16.41 -7.82
N TYR A 92 -12.00 -16.49 -9.07
CA TYR A 92 -12.73 -17.63 -9.62
C TYR A 92 -11.88 -18.26 -10.71
N GLU A 93 -11.91 -19.59 -10.77
CA GLU A 93 -11.25 -20.37 -11.80
C GLU A 93 -12.31 -21.18 -12.55
N LYS A 94 -12.14 -21.34 -13.87
CA LYS A 94 -12.94 -22.21 -14.71
C LYS A 94 -11.98 -23.04 -15.56
N ALA A 95 -12.19 -24.36 -15.57
CA ALA A 95 -11.51 -25.22 -16.54
C ALA A 95 -11.92 -24.82 -17.96
N LEU A 96 -10.93 -24.57 -18.82
CA LEU A 96 -11.13 -24.22 -20.23
C LEU A 96 -11.69 -25.40 -21.02
#